data_AF-A0A1I6Q566-F1
#
_entry.id   AF-A0A1I6Q566-F1
#
_cell.length_a   1.000
_cell.length_b   1.000
_cell.length_c   1.000
_cell.angle_alpha   90.00
_cell.angle_beta   90.00
_cell.angle_gamma   90.00
#
_symmetry.space_group_name_H-M   'P 1'
#
loop_
_entity.id
_entity.type
_entity.pdbx_description
1 polymer ?
#
loop_
_entity_poly.entity_id
_entity_poly.type
_entity_poly.pdbx_seq_one_letter_code
_entity_poly.pdbx_strand_id
1 'polypeptide(L)' 'MLLNLIHYLPFQLIVLGIALLLSWFIDKRPHAGHDEKVPPGFESTNEVTIDPVTNEKRRVYYHPETGERYYRVEKE' A
#
# COMPACT_ATOMS: atom_id res chain seq x y z
N MET A 1 -20.91 40.41 -2.09
CA MET A 1 -19.56 39.86 -1.82
C MET A 1 -19.57 38.85 -0.66
N LEU A 2 -20.04 39.22 0.54
CA LEU A 2 -20.12 38.33 1.71
C LEU A 2 -21.08 37.13 1.54
N LEU A 3 -22.24 37.30 0.88
CA LEU A 3 -23.21 36.21 0.70
C LEU A 3 -22.65 35.03 -0.13
N ASN A 4 -21.83 35.33 -1.15
CA ASN A 4 -21.21 34.32 -1.99
C ASN A 4 -20.12 33.53 -1.24
N LEU A 5 -19.45 34.16 -0.28
CA LEU A 5 -18.40 33.55 0.53
C LEU A 5 -18.97 32.47 1.47
N ILE A 6 -20.19 32.67 1.98
CA ILE A 6 -20.89 31.75 2.88
C ILE A 6 -21.20 30.41 2.19
N HIS A 7 -21.41 30.41 0.88
CA HIS A 7 -21.66 29.18 0.10
C HIS A 7 -20.36 28.56 -0.46
N TYR A 8 -19.37 29.39 -0.76
CA TYR A 8 -18.09 28.94 -1.31
C TYR A 8 -17.25 28.15 -0.32
N LEU A 9 -17.21 28.60 0.95
CA LEU A 9 -16.42 27.95 2.00
C LEU A 9 -16.88 26.51 2.32
N PRO A 10 -18.18 26.22 2.57
CA PRO A 10 -18.63 24.85 2.78
C PRO A 10 -18.49 23.99 1.52
N PHE A 11 -18.67 24.56 0.33
CA PHE A 11 -18.42 23.84 -0.93
C PHE A 11 -16.97 23.38 -1.04
N GLN A 12 -15.99 24.24 -0.73
CA GLN A 12 -14.58 23.85 -0.71
C GLN A 12 -14.27 22.76 0.31
N LEU A 13 -14.87 22.83 1.51
CA LEU A 13 -14.70 21.78 2.52
C LEU A 13 -15.26 20.43 2.08
N ILE A 14 -16.40 20.43 1.38
CA ILE A 14 -16.99 19.21 0.80
C ILE A 14 -16.07 18.64 -0.28
N VAL A 15 -15.60 19.46 -1.21
CA VAL A 15 -14.67 19.03 -2.27
C VAL A 15 -13.38 18.47 -1.69
N LEU A 16 -12.82 19.12 -0.67
CA LEU A 16 -11.63 18.65 0.04
C LEU A 16 -11.90 17.32 0.75
N GLY A 17 -13.03 17.18 1.45
CA GLY A 17 -13.43 15.94 2.12
C GLY A 17 -13.56 14.78 1.14
N ILE A 18 -14.19 15.01 -0.03
CA ILE A 18 -14.29 14.01 -1.10
C ILE A 18 -12.89 13.62 -1.61
N ALA A 19 -12.01 14.60 -1.85
CA ALA A 19 -10.65 14.32 -2.32
C ALA A 19 -9.85 13.48 -1.31
N LEU A 20 -9.99 13.77 -0.01
CA LEU A 20 -9.33 12.99 1.05
C LEU A 20 -9.90 11.57 1.15
N LEU A 21 -11.23 11.40 1.04
CA LEU A 21 -11.87 10.08 1.04
C LEU A 21 -11.46 9.25 -0.17
N LEU A 22 -11.42 9.86 -1.36
CA LEU A 22 -10.94 9.22 -2.58
C LEU A 22 -9.46 8.85 -2.45
N SER A 23 -8.63 9.75 -1.91
CA SER A 23 -7.23 9.46 -1.65
C SER A 23 -7.07 8.29 -0.70
N TRP A 24 -7.86 8.19 0.37
CA TRP A 24 -7.81 7.07 1.31
C TRP A 24 -8.26 5.75 0.67
N PHE A 25 -9.29 5.78 -0.19
CA PHE A 25 -9.77 4.58 -0.88
C PHE A 25 -8.79 4.09 -1.95
N ILE A 26 -8.10 5.02 -2.62
CA ILE A 26 -7.08 4.73 -3.64
C ILE A 26 -5.73 4.39 -3.00
N ASP A 27 -5.43 4.91 -1.81
CA ASP A 27 -4.26 4.55 -1.00
C ASP A 27 -4.43 3.15 -0.40
N LYS A 28 -4.53 2.18 -1.32
CA LYS A 28 -4.28 0.76 -1.06
C LYS A 28 -2.77 0.58 -0.96
N ARG A 29 -2.10 1.22 0.00
CA ARG A 29 -0.85 0.68 0.52
C ARG A 29 -1.20 -0.74 0.97
N PRO A 30 -0.80 -1.77 0.21
CA PRO A 30 -1.02 -3.12 0.66
C PRO A 30 -0.28 -3.15 1.98
N HIS A 31 -0.96 -3.55 3.04
CA HIS A 31 -0.27 -4.04 4.21
C HIS A 31 0.44 -5.32 3.73
N ALA A 32 1.58 -5.13 3.09
CA ALA A 32 2.38 -6.15 2.44
C ALA A 32 3.01 -6.97 3.56
N GLY A 33 2.26 -7.94 4.06
CA GLY A 33 2.73 -8.68 5.22
C GLY A 33 1.90 -9.86 5.71
N HIS A 34 0.81 -10.26 5.06
CA HIS A 34 -0.08 -11.25 5.68
C HIS A 34 -0.55 -12.44 4.85
N ASP A 35 -0.12 -12.62 3.60
CA ASP A 35 -0.39 -13.90 2.93
C ASP A 35 0.75 -14.90 3.19
N GLU A 36 0.42 -15.94 3.95
CA GLU A 36 1.32 -17.06 4.27
C GLU A 36 1.78 -17.82 3.01
N LYS A 37 1.07 -17.65 1.90
CA LYS A 37 1.31 -18.30 0.60
C LYS A 37 1.68 -17.26 -0.45
N VAL A 38 2.72 -17.59 -1.22
CA VAL A 38 3.15 -16.82 -2.40
C VAL A 38 2.10 -17.00 -3.50
N PRO A 39 1.61 -15.92 -4.14
CA PRO A 39 0.70 -16.05 -5.29
C PRO A 39 1.36 -16.80 -6.47
N PRO A 40 0.58 -17.48 -7.32
CA PRO A 40 1.13 -18.14 -8.51
C PRO A 40 1.79 -17.13 -9.45
N GLY A 41 2.83 -17.56 -10.17
CA GLY A 41 3.57 -16.72 -11.12
C GLY A 41 4.71 -15.89 -10.51
N PHE A 42 4.85 -15.89 -9.18
CA PHE A 42 5.98 -15.26 -8.50
C PHE A 42 7.14 -16.25 -8.32
N GLU A 43 8.34 -15.82 -8.72
CA GLU A 43 9.60 -16.56 -8.59
C GLU A 43 10.39 -16.07 -7.37
N SER A 44 11.03 -16.98 -6.64
CA SER A 44 11.86 -16.61 -5.49
C SER A 44 13.16 -15.94 -5.95
N THR A 45 13.51 -14.84 -5.30
CA THR A 45 14.80 -14.18 -5.53
C THR A 45 15.79 -14.54 -4.40
N ASN A 46 17.06 -14.21 -4.65
CA ASN A 46 18.11 -14.30 -3.64
C ASN A 46 18.09 -13.10 -2.67
N GLU A 47 17.19 -12.13 -2.85
CA GLU A 47 17.06 -11.00 -1.95
C GLU A 47 16.34 -11.40 -0.67
N VAL A 48 17.07 -11.33 0.45
CA VAL A 48 16.56 -11.60 1.80
C VAL A 48 16.90 -10.40 2.68
N THR A 49 15.88 -9.86 3.35
CA THR A 49 16.02 -8.82 4.36
C THR A 49 15.81 -9.45 5.73
N ILE A 50 16.72 -9.17 6.67
CA ILE A 50 16.60 -9.62 8.06
C ILE A 50 16.44 -8.39 8.94
N ASP A 51 15.36 -8.35 9.72
CA ASP A 51 15.19 -7.31 10.73
C ASP A 51 16.18 -7.56 11.89
N PRO A 52 17.09 -6.63 12.21
CA PRO A 52 18.10 -6.84 13.26
C PRO A 52 17.51 -6.84 14.68
N VAL A 53 16.28 -6.34 14.87
CA VAL A 53 15.61 -6.23 16.17
C VAL A 53 14.75 -7.47 16.44
N THR A 54 13.98 -7.92 15.44
CA THR A 54 13.05 -9.06 15.58
C THR A 54 13.60 -10.36 15.01
N ASN A 55 14.70 -10.30 14.25
CA ASN A 55 15.27 -11.41 13.49
C ASN A 55 14.30 -11.98 12.42
N GLU A 56 13.27 -11.22 12.06
CA GLU A 56 12.33 -11.62 11.00
C GLU A 56 13.03 -11.65 9.64
N LYS A 57 13.01 -12.82 8.99
CA LYS A 57 13.51 -12.98 7.63
C LYS A 57 12.40 -12.71 6.62
N ARG A 58 12.65 -11.82 5.66
CA ARG A 58 11.73 -11.51 4.56
C ARG A 58 12.40 -11.83 3.24
N ARG A 59 11.81 -12.73 2.45
CA ARG A 59 12.25 -13.02 1.09
C ARG A 59 11.42 -12.24 0.09
N VAL A 60 12.10 -11.69 -0.93
CA VAL A 60 11.46 -11.03 -2.06
C VAL A 60 11.18 -12.05 -3.17
N TYR A 61 9.98 -11.98 -3.73
CA TYR A 61 9.57 -12.74 -4.90
C TYR A 61 9.24 -11.78 -6.05
N TYR A 62 9.50 -12.19 -7.28
CA TYR A 62 9.36 -11.37 -8.48
C TYR A 62 8.43 -12.04 -9.49
N HIS A 63 7.50 -11.30 -10.07
CA HIS A 63 6.64 -11.80 -11.15
C HIS A 63 7.21 -11.34 -12.51
N PRO A 64 7.77 -12.23 -13.35
CA PRO A 64 8.45 -11.84 -14.59
C PRO A 64 7.54 -11.19 -15.63
N GLU A 65 6.27 -11.59 -15.69
CA GLU A 65 5.33 -11.05 -16.68
C GLU A 65 4.80 -9.63 -16.34
N THR A 66 4.62 -9.31 -15.06
CA THR A 66 4.02 -8.04 -14.61
C THR A 66 5.04 -7.06 -14.02
N GLY A 67 6.20 -7.55 -13.60
CA GLY A 67 7.22 -6.77 -12.90
C GLY A 67 6.93 -6.54 -11.42
N GLU A 68 5.89 -7.16 -10.87
CA GLU A 68 5.48 -7.00 -9.46
C GLU A 68 6.44 -7.67 -8.48
N ARG A 69 6.49 -7.13 -7.26
CA ARG A 69 7.29 -7.66 -6.15
C ARG A 69 6.40 -8.06 -4.99
N TYR A 70 6.65 -9.23 -4.44
CA TYR A 70 5.93 -9.76 -3.28
C TYR A 70 6.92 -10.06 -2.14
N TYR A 71 6.62 -9.58 -0.93
CA TYR A 71 7.47 -9.78 0.24
C TYR A 71 6.80 -10.79 1.17
N ARG A 72 7.51 -11.86 1.51
CA ARG A 72 7.02 -12.89 2.43
C ARG A 72 7.92 -13.00 3.64
N VAL A 73 7.33 -12.99 4.82
CA VAL A 73 8.03 -13.37 6.05
C VAL A 73 8.24 -14.89 6.03
N GLU A 74 9.49 -15.33 6.08
CA GLU A 74 9.82 -16.73 6.29
C GLU A 74 9.64 -17.04 7.77
N LYS A 75 8.65 -17.88 8.09
CA LYS A 75 8.57 -18.53 9.40
C LYS A 75 9.36 -19.83 9.29
N GLU A 76 10.42 -19.96 10.08
CA GLU A 76 11.14 -21.21 10.29
C GLU A 76 10.29 -22.22 11.07
#